data_AF-A0AA39TT70-F1
#
_entry.id   AF-A0AA39TT70-F1
#
_cell.length_a   1.000
_cell.length_b   1.000
_cell.length_c   1.000
_cell.angle_alpha   90.00
_cell.angle_beta   90.00
_cell.angle_gamma   90.00
#
_symmetry.space_group_name_H-M   'P 1'
#
loop_
_entity.id
_entity.type
_entity.pdbx_description
1 polymer ?
#
loop_
_entity_poly.entity_id
_entity_poly.type
_entity_poly.pdbx_seq_one_letter_code
_entity_poly.pdbx_strand_id
1 'polypeptide(L)'
;LVLWMRFRVVVSIWHFVHQLRSISRRIPQLCRFPGPLGDTPQPCTGRFFTGPGAGPFRSYAHMAAWYRNRLLVMQIFGPLTAQAKKADSYFDDSRPLVFTHQDLHMRNLMLGKDGQLWMIDWADAGFYPEWFEVLI
;
A
#
# COMPACT_ATOMS: atom_id res chain seq x y z
N LEU A 1 21.90 -3.35 25.59
CA LEU A 1 20.52 -3.89 25.58
C LEU A 1 19.64 -3.24 24.50
N VAL A 2 19.62 -1.92 24.34
CA VAL A 2 18.74 -1.21 23.38
C VAL A 2 19.01 -1.54 21.90
N LEU A 3 20.27 -1.72 21.48
CA LEU A 3 20.61 -1.98 20.07
C LEU A 3 20.06 -3.32 19.57
N TRP A 4 20.20 -4.37 20.38
CA TRP A 4 19.67 -5.70 20.07
C TRP A 4 18.14 -5.70 19.94
N MET A 5 17.45 -4.92 20.77
CA MET A 5 16.00 -4.78 20.72
C MET A 5 15.56 -4.04 19.44
N ARG A 6 16.25 -2.95 19.08
CA ARG A 6 16.02 -2.24 17.81
C ARG A 6 16.23 -3.15 16.60
N PHE A 7 17.32 -3.93 16.60
CA PHE A 7 17.59 -4.90 15.55
C PHE A 7 16.47 -5.94 15.42
N ARG A 8 16.02 -6.52 16.54
CA ARG A 8 14.89 -7.47 16.55
C ARG A 8 13.61 -6.85 16.01
N VAL A 9 13.28 -5.61 16.39
CA VAL A 9 12.11 -4.90 15.86
C VAL A 9 12.19 -4.74 14.34
N VAL A 10 13.32 -4.27 13.81
CA VAL A 10 13.51 -4.09 12.36
C VAL A 10 13.39 -5.42 11.62
N VAL A 11 14.01 -6.49 12.15
CA VAL A 11 13.91 -7.84 11.56
C VAL A 11 12.48 -8.36 11.60
N SER A 12 11.75 -8.15 12.70
CA SER A 12 10.35 -8.56 12.81
C SER A 12 9.45 -7.82 11.81
N ILE A 13 9.63 -6.50 11.66
CA ILE A 13 8.89 -5.70 10.67
C ILE A 13 9.17 -6.21 9.26
N TRP A 14 10.45 -6.40 8.92
CA TRP A 14 10.85 -6.96 7.64
C TRP A 14 10.20 -8.32 7.38
N HIS A 15 10.20 -9.19 8.39
CA HIS A 15 9.58 -10.51 8.29
C HIS A 15 8.06 -10.41 8.08
N PHE A 16 7.37 -9.49 8.76
CA PHE A 16 5.94 -9.25 8.55
C PHE A 16 5.65 -8.80 7.13
N VAL A 17 6.37 -7.80 6.62
CA VAL A 17 6.18 -7.33 5.23
C VAL A 17 6.40 -8.48 4.24
N HIS A 18 7.42 -9.31 4.47
CA HIS A 18 7.64 -10.51 3.64
C HIS A 18 6.50 -11.52 3.72
N GLN A 19 5.93 -11.76 4.91
CA GLN A 19 4.78 -12.64 5.08
C GLN A 19 3.55 -12.10 4.35
N LEU A 20 3.22 -10.81 4.52
CA LEU A 20 2.08 -10.17 3.84
C LEU A 20 2.21 -10.28 2.33
N ARG A 21 3.38 -9.90 1.78
CA ARG A 21 3.64 -10.02 0.34
C ARG A 21 3.58 -11.46 -0.17
N SER A 22 3.89 -12.44 0.69
CA SER A 22 3.79 -13.85 0.32
C SER A 22 2.34 -14.33 0.11
N ILE A 23 1.34 -13.63 0.69
CA ILE A 23 -0.08 -14.00 0.56
C ILE A 23 -0.49 -13.98 -0.92
N SER A 24 -0.14 -12.95 -1.68
CA SER A 24 -0.48 -12.88 -3.12
C SER A 24 0.11 -14.02 -3.94
N ARG A 25 1.29 -14.53 -3.55
CA ARG A 25 1.91 -15.67 -4.24
C ARG A 25 1.31 -17.01 -3.81
N ARG A 26 0.99 -17.15 -2.53
CA ARG A 26 0.45 -18.39 -1.95
C ARG A 26 -1.03 -18.59 -2.26
N ILE A 27 -1.76 -17.47 -2.36
CA ILE A 27 -3.22 -17.44 -2.46
C ILE A 27 -3.64 -16.42 -3.53
N PRO A 28 -3.23 -16.62 -4.81
CA PRO A 28 -3.48 -15.65 -5.89
C PRO A 28 -4.96 -15.36 -6.13
N GLN A 29 -5.86 -16.28 -5.77
CA GLN A 29 -7.30 -16.11 -5.88
C GLN A 29 -7.89 -15.02 -4.98
N LEU A 30 -7.17 -14.58 -3.94
CA LEU A 30 -7.58 -13.42 -3.13
C LEU A 30 -7.20 -12.10 -3.80
N CYS A 31 -6.18 -12.13 -4.67
CA CYS A 31 -5.61 -10.98 -5.35
C CYS A 31 -6.27 -10.73 -6.73
N ARG A 32 -7.60 -10.74 -6.80
CA ARG A 32 -8.37 -10.61 -8.06
C ARG A 32 -8.45 -9.18 -8.57
N PHE A 33 -8.57 -8.23 -7.65
CA PHE A 33 -8.70 -6.82 -7.92
C PHE A 33 -8.01 -6.05 -6.79
N PRO A 34 -7.56 -4.81 -7.03
CA PRO A 34 -6.93 -4.04 -5.99
C PRO A 34 -7.98 -3.50 -5.00
N GLY A 35 -7.57 -3.28 -3.76
CA GLY A 35 -8.45 -2.83 -2.69
C GLY A 35 -8.51 -3.78 -1.50
N PRO A 36 -9.44 -3.53 -0.57
CA PRO A 36 -9.67 -4.36 0.61
C PRO A 36 -9.97 -5.81 0.23
N LEU A 37 -9.62 -6.73 1.14
CA LEU A 37 -9.95 -8.15 0.99
C LEU A 37 -11.47 -8.35 0.94
N GLY A 38 -11.96 -9.03 -0.09
CA GLY A 38 -13.38 -9.37 -0.24
C GLY A 38 -13.67 -10.09 -1.54
N ASP A 39 -14.91 -10.54 -1.70
CA ASP A 39 -15.35 -11.30 -2.89
C ASP A 39 -15.64 -10.39 -4.10
N THR A 40 -15.97 -9.12 -3.84
CA THR A 40 -16.28 -8.11 -4.86
C THR A 40 -15.39 -6.88 -4.71
N PRO A 41 -15.08 -6.14 -5.80
CA PRO A 41 -14.35 -4.89 -5.73
C PRO A 41 -14.97 -3.90 -4.74
N GLN A 42 -14.17 -3.40 -3.80
CA GLN A 42 -14.59 -2.39 -2.82
C GLN A 42 -13.81 -1.08 -3.02
N PRO A 43 -14.34 0.07 -2.55
CA PRO A 43 -13.58 1.31 -2.52
C PRO A 43 -12.26 1.14 -1.77
N CYS A 44 -11.18 1.63 -2.36
CA CYS A 44 -9.86 1.69 -1.74
C CYS A 44 -9.77 2.93 -0.84
N THR A 45 -9.26 2.74 0.36
CA THR A 45 -9.05 3.79 1.37
C THR A 45 -7.57 3.88 1.75
N GLY A 46 -7.23 4.89 2.54
CA GLY A 46 -5.89 5.13 3.03
C GLY A 46 -5.17 6.28 2.32
N ARG A 47 -3.93 6.51 2.73
CA ARG A 47 -3.13 7.70 2.40
C ARG A 47 -2.92 7.94 0.90
N PHE A 48 -2.89 6.87 0.11
CA PHE A 48 -2.65 6.96 -1.33
C PHE A 48 -3.92 7.27 -2.14
N PHE A 49 -5.06 7.46 -1.47
CA PHE A 49 -6.35 7.75 -2.06
C PHE A 49 -6.92 9.09 -1.57
N THR A 50 -8.02 9.54 -2.17
CA THR A 50 -8.73 10.75 -1.72
C THR A 50 -9.46 10.52 -0.40
N GLY A 51 -9.89 11.59 0.28
CA GLY A 51 -10.62 11.48 1.56
C GLY A 51 -11.80 10.50 1.53
N PRO A 52 -12.67 10.52 0.49
CA PRO A 52 -13.73 9.52 0.33
C PRO A 52 -13.28 8.13 -0.16
N GLY A 53 -11.98 7.89 -0.33
CA GLY A 53 -11.43 6.72 -1.03
C GLY A 53 -11.43 6.87 -2.56
N ALA A 54 -11.23 5.76 -3.27
CA ALA A 54 -11.29 5.67 -4.74
C ALA A 54 -11.76 4.28 -5.21
N GLY A 55 -12.10 4.16 -6.49
CA GLY A 55 -12.67 2.92 -7.03
C GLY A 55 -14.18 2.81 -6.74
N PRO A 56 -14.74 1.59 -6.60
CA PRO A 56 -14.06 0.30 -6.62
C PRO A 56 -13.42 -0.03 -7.97
N PHE A 57 -12.24 -0.63 -7.96
CA PHE A 57 -11.52 -0.95 -9.19
C PHE A 57 -11.72 -2.43 -9.55
N ARG A 58 -12.23 -2.69 -10.76
CA ARG A 58 -12.45 -4.05 -11.26
C ARG A 58 -11.15 -4.78 -11.67
N SER A 59 -10.04 -4.06 -11.81
CA SER A 59 -8.74 -4.61 -12.19
C SER A 59 -7.61 -3.65 -11.80
N TYR A 60 -6.37 -4.16 -11.79
CA TYR A 60 -5.21 -3.32 -11.52
C TYR A 60 -5.00 -2.25 -12.61
N ALA A 61 -5.20 -2.60 -13.88
CA ALA A 61 -5.17 -1.65 -14.99
C ALA A 61 -6.18 -0.49 -14.83
N HIS A 62 -7.35 -0.77 -14.24
CA HIS A 62 -8.34 0.27 -13.94
C HIS A 62 -7.85 1.24 -12.86
N MET A 63 -7.20 0.73 -11.79
CA MET A 63 -6.55 1.56 -10.78
C MET A 63 -5.39 2.38 -11.37
N ALA A 64 -4.54 1.75 -12.20
CA ALA A 64 -3.43 2.44 -12.86
C ALA A 64 -3.93 3.58 -13.77
N ALA A 65 -4.98 3.34 -14.56
CA ALA A 65 -5.62 4.38 -15.37
C ALA A 65 -6.16 5.54 -14.50
N TRP A 66 -6.73 5.24 -13.34
CA TRP A 66 -7.19 6.26 -12.40
C TRP A 66 -6.04 7.13 -11.88
N TYR A 67 -4.92 6.55 -11.46
CA TYR A 67 -3.74 7.31 -11.02
C TYR A 67 -3.17 8.19 -12.15
N ARG A 68 -3.03 7.64 -13.36
CA ARG A 68 -2.56 8.38 -14.54
C ARG A 68 -3.45 9.58 -14.84
N ASN A 69 -4.78 9.39 -14.83
CA ASN A 69 -5.73 10.49 -15.03
C ASN A 69 -5.61 11.58 -13.94
N ARG A 70 -5.40 11.18 -12.69
CA ARG A 70 -5.20 12.15 -11.59
C ARG A 70 -3.91 12.95 -11.75
N LEU A 71 -2.81 12.31 -12.17
CA LEU A 71 -1.57 13.00 -12.50
C LEU A 71 -1.78 14.00 -13.64
N LEU A 72 -2.47 13.61 -14.72
CA LEU A 72 -2.80 14.50 -15.83
C LEU A 72 -3.60 15.72 -15.38
N VAL A 73 -4.64 15.54 -14.56
CA VAL A 73 -5.42 16.65 -13.99
C VAL A 73 -4.54 17.58 -13.16
N MET A 74 -3.63 17.04 -12.33
CA MET A 74 -2.69 17.86 -11.55
C MET A 74 -1.66 18.59 -12.42
N GLN A 75 -1.23 18.01 -13.54
CA GLN A 75 -0.32 18.67 -14.48
C GLN A 75 -1.00 19.83 -15.22
N ILE A 76 -2.26 19.66 -15.62
CA ILE A 76 -3.00 20.71 -16.34
C ILE A 76 -3.38 21.84 -15.38
N PHE A 77 -4.03 21.50 -14.26
CA PHE A 77 -4.71 22.47 -13.40
C PHE A 77 -4.02 22.74 -12.07
N GLY A 78 -3.07 21.89 -11.66
CA GLY A 78 -2.40 22.00 -10.37
C GLY A 78 -1.32 23.08 -10.33
N PRO A 79 -0.94 23.51 -9.11
CA PRO A 79 0.14 24.48 -8.88
C PRO A 79 1.52 23.80 -8.97
N LEU A 80 1.76 23.05 -10.04
CA LEU A 80 3.02 22.32 -10.28
C LEU A 80 4.02 23.18 -11.07
N THR A 81 5.32 22.87 -10.92
CA THR A 81 6.39 23.48 -11.70
C THR A 81 6.24 23.14 -13.19
N ALA A 82 6.77 23.99 -14.08
CA ALA A 82 6.73 23.73 -15.52
C ALA A 82 7.36 22.38 -15.90
N GLN A 83 8.40 21.96 -15.18
CA GLN A 83 9.03 20.64 -15.35
C GLN A 83 8.08 19.51 -14.98
N ALA A 84 7.41 19.58 -13.83
CA ALA A 84 6.46 18.56 -13.39
C ALA A 84 5.23 18.46 -14.31
N LYS A 85 4.80 19.59 -14.91
CA LYS A 85 3.73 19.59 -15.92
C LYS A 85 4.08 18.87 -17.23
N LYS A 86 5.38 18.76 -17.55
CA LYS A 86 5.88 18.07 -18.74
C LYS A 86 6.34 16.63 -18.48
N ALA A 87 6.39 16.21 -17.23
CA ALA A 87 6.78 14.85 -16.87
C ALA A 87 5.76 13.84 -17.43
N ASP A 88 6.22 12.63 -17.74
CA ASP A 88 5.30 11.57 -18.16
C ASP A 88 4.33 11.23 -17.01
N SER A 89 3.05 11.08 -17.34
CA SER A 89 1.99 10.68 -16.41
C SER A 89 2.04 9.16 -16.15
N TYR A 90 3.22 8.66 -15.81
CA TYR A 90 3.46 7.24 -15.61
C TYR A 90 2.97 6.77 -14.23
N PHE A 91 2.38 5.59 -14.21
CA PHE A 91 2.11 4.83 -12.99
C PHE A 91 2.65 3.43 -13.23
N ASP A 92 3.56 2.97 -12.37
CA ASP A 92 4.10 1.63 -12.49
C ASP A 92 3.00 0.61 -12.20
N ASP A 93 2.67 -0.23 -13.17
CA ASP A 93 1.78 -1.38 -13.00
C ASP A 93 2.46 -2.68 -13.46
N SER A 94 3.79 -2.67 -13.57
CA SER A 94 4.59 -3.81 -14.02
C SER A 94 4.73 -4.91 -12.97
N ARG A 95 4.60 -4.57 -11.69
CA ARG A 95 4.72 -5.52 -10.58
C ARG A 95 3.34 -5.99 -10.11
N PRO A 96 3.19 -7.25 -9.66
CA PRO A 96 1.91 -7.73 -9.17
C PRO A 96 1.47 -6.98 -7.91
N LEU A 97 0.16 -6.93 -7.69
CA LEU A 97 -0.41 -6.49 -6.42
C LEU A 97 0.04 -7.45 -5.30
N VAL A 98 0.39 -6.88 -4.15
CA VAL A 98 0.76 -7.59 -2.93
C VAL A 98 -0.19 -7.20 -1.82
N PHE A 99 -0.37 -8.08 -0.83
CA PHE A 99 -1.11 -7.69 0.37
C PHE A 99 -0.26 -6.69 1.17
N THR A 100 -0.82 -5.51 1.44
CA THR A 100 -0.19 -4.42 2.20
C THR A 100 -1.09 -4.01 3.37
N HIS A 101 -0.47 -3.48 4.41
CA HIS A 101 -1.08 -2.81 5.55
C HIS A 101 -1.47 -1.36 5.22
N GLN A 102 -0.73 -0.70 4.32
CA GLN A 102 -0.87 0.72 3.91
C GLN A 102 -0.58 1.80 4.97
N ASP A 103 -0.68 1.49 6.26
CA ASP A 103 -0.33 2.43 7.34
C ASP A 103 0.70 1.85 8.33
N LEU A 104 1.76 1.22 7.79
CA LEU A 104 2.79 0.61 8.63
C LEU A 104 3.76 1.67 9.18
N HIS A 105 3.51 2.09 10.42
CA HIS A 105 4.38 2.98 11.18
C HIS A 105 4.45 2.57 12.66
N MET A 106 5.39 3.15 13.41
CA MET A 106 5.64 2.78 14.82
C MET A 106 4.40 2.79 15.74
N ARG A 107 3.39 3.64 15.50
CA ARG A 107 2.18 3.67 16.35
C ARG A 107 1.25 2.46 16.13
N ASN A 108 1.39 1.78 15.00
CA ASN A 108 0.64 0.57 14.66
C ASN A 108 1.43 -0.71 15.00
N LEU A 109 2.50 -0.55 15.78
CA LEU A 109 3.35 -1.64 16.25
C LEU A 109 3.39 -1.65 17.78
N MET A 110 3.00 -2.77 18.39
CA MET A 110 3.03 -2.95 19.84
C MET A 110 4.06 -4.00 20.23
N LEU A 111 5.00 -3.65 21.11
CA LEU A 111 5.96 -4.59 21.68
C LEU A 111 5.42 -5.16 22.98
N GLY A 112 5.09 -6.45 22.99
CA GLY A 112 4.66 -7.19 24.16
C GLY A 112 5.78 -7.31 25.21
N LYS A 113 5.40 -7.58 26.45
CA LYS A 113 6.35 -7.80 27.57
C LYS A 113 7.25 -9.03 27.34
N ASP A 114 6.79 -9.97 26.52
CA ASP A 114 7.51 -11.15 26.03
C ASP A 114 8.49 -10.85 24.89
N GLY A 115 8.53 -9.60 24.41
CA GLY A 115 9.34 -9.18 23.27
C GLY A 115 8.75 -9.55 21.92
N GLN A 116 7.49 -10.01 21.86
CA GLN A 116 6.77 -10.22 20.61
C GLN A 116 6.28 -8.88 20.06
N LEU A 117 6.49 -8.66 18.76
CA LEU A 117 5.97 -7.49 18.05
C LEU A 117 4.59 -7.82 17.46
N TRP A 118 3.62 -6.95 17.66
CA TRP A 118 2.26 -7.06 17.14
C TRP A 118 1.96 -5.93 16.18
N MET A 119 1.29 -6.23 15.06
CA MET A 119 0.83 -5.26 14.07
C MET A 119 -0.68 -5.09 14.18
N ILE A 120 -1.13 -3.85 14.30
CA ILE A 120 -2.54 -3.48 14.52
C ILE A 120 -3.00 -2.45 13.48
N ASP A 121 -4.29 -2.14 13.48
CA ASP A 121 -4.92 -1.13 12.62
C ASP A 121 -4.90 -1.47 11.12
N TRP A 122 -5.62 -2.56 10.79
CA TRP A 122 -5.71 -3.11 9.44
C TRP A 122 -6.78 -2.45 8.56
N ALA A 123 -7.31 -1.28 8.95
CA ALA A 123 -8.48 -0.68 8.30
C ALA A 123 -8.27 -0.40 6.80
N ASP A 124 -7.05 -0.01 6.42
CA ASP A 124 -6.67 0.29 5.04
C ASP A 124 -5.97 -0.89 4.33
N ALA A 125 -5.90 -2.06 4.96
CA ALA A 125 -5.18 -3.19 4.40
C ALA A 125 -5.88 -3.80 3.17
N GLY A 126 -5.09 -4.37 2.25
CA GLY A 126 -5.64 -4.97 1.03
C GLY A 126 -4.57 -5.26 -0.01
N PHE A 127 -5.00 -5.52 -1.25
CA PHE A 127 -4.10 -5.79 -2.37
C PHE A 127 -3.77 -4.51 -3.12
N TYR A 128 -2.51 -4.10 -3.04
CA TYR A 128 -2.00 -2.84 -3.58
C TYR A 128 -0.60 -3.02 -4.16
N PRO A 129 -0.07 -2.04 -4.91
CA PRO A 129 1.31 -2.09 -5.36
C PRO A 129 2.29 -2.14 -4.18
N GLU A 130 3.42 -2.82 -4.35
CA GLU A 130 4.36 -3.03 -3.23
C GLU A 130 4.92 -1.75 -2.61
N TRP A 131 4.99 -0.67 -3.38
CA TRP A 131 5.44 0.65 -2.94
C TRP A 131 4.37 1.45 -2.20
N PHE A 132 3.17 0.90 -2.00
CA PHE A 132 2.19 1.46 -1.05
C PHE A 132 2.57 1.08 0.39
N GLU A 133 3.51 0.15 0.57
CA GLU A 133 4.09 -0.18 1.85
C GLU A 133 5.47 0.49 1.96
N VAL A 134 5.49 1.80 2.26
CA VAL A 134 6.72 2.52 2.60
C VAL A 134 6.81 2.55 4.13
N LEU A 135 7.93 2.03 4.67
CA LEU A 135 8.24 2.18 6.08
C LEU A 135 8.52 3.65 6.38
N ILE A 136 7.70 4.26 7.24
CA ILE A 136 7.89 5.62 7.76
C ILE A 136 8.22 5.56 9.26
#